data_AF-A0A947R0E8-F1
#
_entry.id   AF-A0A947R0E8-F1
#
_cell.length_a   1.000
_cell.length_b   1.000
_cell.length_c   1.000
_cell.angle_alpha   90.00
_cell.angle_beta   90.00
_cell.angle_gamma   90.00
#
_symmetry.space_group_name_H-M   'P 1'
#
loop_
_entity.id
_entity.type
_entity.pdbx_description
1 polymer ?
#
loop_
_entity_poly.entity_id
_entity_poly.type
_entity_poly.pdbx_seq_one_letter_code
_entity_poly.pdbx_strand_id
1 'polypeptide(L)'
;MNIEELKAKFLQKSVADIKDVDLALRAAPFLIREVVRLEEELKEAEERIKHLNSQFRKQPLTSKKGKKGEAEWDIRLDEKKNRLYFILSGKFDHRSGKSATNHLSMVLESIRKDFDVIIDITNLSPDVSNRVHFHLRKAMYNLQQMGVKSVVRVVDPKANPLSVFEERGKDITFKSFTANSLRDADLTLDNEGKFLKV
;
A
#
# COMPACT_ATOMS: atom_id res chain seq x y z
N MET A 1 -47.42 -2.96 -12.15
CA MET A 1 -46.91 -2.17 -13.29
C MET A 1 -45.48 -2.59 -13.51
N ASN A 2 -45.08 -2.92 -14.73
CA ASN A 2 -43.73 -3.41 -15.00
C ASN A 2 -42.75 -2.21 -15.14
N ILE A 3 -41.68 -2.18 -14.34
CA ILE A 3 -40.68 -1.11 -14.34
C ILE A 3 -39.96 -1.02 -15.68
N GLU A 4 -39.72 -2.15 -16.34
CA GLU A 4 -39.02 -2.18 -17.63
C GLU A 4 -39.88 -1.59 -18.76
N GLU A 5 -41.21 -1.74 -18.69
CA GLU A 5 -42.14 -1.08 -19.61
C GLU A 5 -42.21 0.44 -19.40
N LEU A 6 -42.18 0.89 -18.14
CA LEU A 6 -42.11 2.32 -17.79
C LEU A 6 -40.80 2.94 -18.30
N LYS A 7 -39.66 2.30 -18.02
CA LYS A 7 -38.36 2.74 -18.52
C LYS A 7 -38.37 2.84 -20.04
N ALA A 8 -38.79 1.79 -20.75
CA ALA A 8 -38.83 1.79 -22.21
C ALA A 8 -39.72 2.91 -22.78
N LYS A 9 -40.88 3.18 -22.16
CA LYS A 9 -41.82 4.22 -22.60
C LYS A 9 -41.28 5.65 -22.39
N PHE A 10 -40.57 5.89 -21.28
CA PHE A 10 -40.11 7.22 -20.90
C PHE A 10 -38.66 7.52 -21.31
N LEU A 11 -37.85 6.52 -21.67
CA LEU A 11 -36.45 6.73 -22.06
C LEU A 11 -36.27 7.60 -23.31
N GLN A 12 -37.23 7.58 -24.24
CA GLN A 12 -37.12 8.22 -25.55
C GLN A 12 -38.03 9.45 -25.73
N LYS A 13 -38.85 9.79 -24.73
CA LYS A 13 -39.77 10.93 -24.80
C LYS A 13 -39.12 12.18 -24.20
N SER A 14 -39.02 13.24 -25.01
CA SER A 14 -38.53 14.56 -24.58
C SER A 14 -39.65 15.49 -24.07
N VAL A 15 -40.91 15.14 -24.29
CA VAL A 15 -42.09 15.92 -23.87
C VAL A 15 -43.15 14.97 -23.31
N ALA A 16 -43.68 15.30 -22.13
CA ALA A 16 -44.73 14.53 -21.45
C ALA A 16 -46.12 15.10 -21.74
N ASP A 17 -47.10 14.23 -22.00
CA ASP A 17 -48.50 14.58 -22.16
C ASP A 17 -49.31 14.37 -20.86
N ILE A 18 -50.55 14.87 -20.80
CA ILE A 18 -51.42 14.75 -19.60
C ILE A 18 -51.66 13.28 -19.21
N LYS A 19 -51.66 12.36 -20.17
CA LYS A 19 -51.83 10.91 -19.91
C LYS A 19 -50.57 10.31 -19.31
N ASP A 20 -49.41 10.81 -19.69
CA ASP A 20 -48.13 10.47 -19.07
C ASP A 20 -48.06 10.94 -17.61
N VAL A 21 -48.64 12.11 -17.29
CA VAL A 21 -48.74 12.61 -15.91
C VAL A 21 -49.61 11.69 -15.04
N ASP A 22 -50.78 11.27 -15.51
CA ASP A 22 -51.65 10.33 -14.78
C ASP A 22 -50.96 8.96 -14.60
N LEU A 23 -50.27 8.48 -15.64
CA LEU A 23 -49.48 7.25 -15.54
C LEU A 23 -48.33 7.38 -14.52
N ALA A 24 -47.64 8.51 -14.49
CA ALA A 24 -46.56 8.78 -13.53
C ALA A 24 -47.09 8.84 -12.09
N LEU A 25 -48.25 9.48 -11.87
CA LEU A 25 -48.91 9.53 -10.56
C LEU A 25 -49.33 8.13 -10.08
N ARG A 26 -49.79 7.26 -10.98
CA ARG A 26 -50.08 5.85 -10.66
C ARG A 26 -48.82 5.02 -10.46
N ALA A 27 -47.71 5.37 -11.12
CA ALA A 27 -46.41 4.71 -10.98
C ALA A 27 -45.71 5.04 -9.66
N ALA A 28 -45.88 6.27 -9.17
CA ALA A 28 -45.11 6.81 -8.05
C ALA A 28 -45.13 5.91 -6.79
N PRO A 29 -46.27 5.39 -6.31
CA PRO A 29 -46.30 4.50 -5.14
C PRO A 29 -45.60 3.15 -5.35
N PHE A 30 -45.45 2.71 -6.61
CA PHE A 30 -44.73 1.48 -6.96
C PHE A 30 -43.21 1.75 -6.99
N LEU A 31 -42.81 2.87 -7.62
CA LEU A 31 -41.41 3.30 -7.67
C LEU A 31 -40.86 3.60 -6.27
N ILE A 32 -41.64 4.27 -5.41
CA ILE A 32 -41.25 4.53 -4.02
C ILE A 32 -41.00 3.22 -3.27
N ARG A 33 -41.89 2.23 -3.41
CA ARG A 33 -41.70 0.90 -2.79
C ARG A 33 -40.44 0.20 -3.28
N GLU A 34 -40.15 0.32 -4.56
CA GLU A 34 -38.95 -0.29 -5.13
C GLU A 34 -37.66 0.39 -4.68
N VAL A 35 -37.67 1.72 -4.55
CA VAL A 35 -36.54 2.46 -3.96
C VAL A 35 -36.30 2.02 -2.52
N VAL A 36 -37.35 1.94 -1.70
CA VAL A 36 -37.24 1.46 -0.31
C VAL A 36 -36.66 0.04 -0.26
N ARG A 37 -37.15 -0.87 -1.12
CA ARG A 37 -36.61 -2.24 -1.21
C ARG A 37 -35.12 -2.26 -1.56
N LEU A 38 -34.70 -1.45 -2.54
CA LEU A 38 -33.30 -1.35 -2.95
C LEU A 38 -32.42 -0.73 -1.87
N GLU A 39 -32.93 0.25 -1.12
CA GLU A 39 -32.23 0.83 0.03
C GLU A 39 -32.04 -0.20 1.16
N GLU A 40 -33.04 -1.03 1.42
CA GLU A 40 -32.94 -2.15 2.37
C GLU A 40 -31.92 -3.20 1.91
N GLU A 41 -31.98 -3.63 0.66
CA GLU A 41 -31.00 -4.58 0.08
C GLU A 41 -29.57 -4.02 0.10
N LEU A 42 -29.40 -2.72 -0.18
CA LEU A 42 -28.10 -2.06 -0.10
C LEU A 42 -27.57 -2.07 1.33
N LYS A 43 -28.43 -1.73 2.31
CA LYS A 43 -28.07 -1.73 3.73
C LYS A 43 -27.66 -3.13 4.20
N GLU A 44 -28.41 -4.16 3.82
CA GLU A 44 -28.07 -5.55 4.16
C GLU A 44 -26.73 -5.98 3.52
N ALA A 45 -26.49 -5.59 2.27
CA ALA A 45 -25.22 -5.84 1.59
C ALA A 45 -24.05 -5.13 2.28
N GLU A 46 -24.23 -3.89 2.70
CA GLU A 46 -23.24 -3.12 3.47
C GLU A 46 -22.94 -3.77 4.83
N GLU A 47 -23.98 -4.18 5.55
CA GLU A 47 -23.83 -4.88 6.84
C GLU A 47 -23.11 -6.23 6.67
N ARG A 48 -23.43 -6.96 5.59
CA ARG A 48 -22.74 -8.22 5.26
C ARG A 48 -21.29 -7.99 4.87
N ILE A 49 -20.99 -6.96 4.09
CA ILE A 49 -19.62 -6.53 3.78
C ILE A 49 -18.88 -6.16 5.06
N LYS A 50 -19.51 -5.42 5.98
CA LYS A 50 -18.94 -5.04 7.28
C LYS A 50 -18.66 -6.28 8.15
N HIS A 51 -19.60 -7.21 8.22
CA HIS A 51 -19.44 -8.47 8.96
C HIS A 51 -18.32 -9.33 8.38
N LEU A 52 -18.29 -9.53 7.07
CA LEU A 52 -17.22 -10.26 6.39
C LEU A 52 -15.88 -9.56 6.57
N ASN A 53 -15.81 -8.23 6.43
CA ASN A 53 -14.59 -7.47 6.72
C ASN A 53 -14.13 -7.66 8.18
N SER A 54 -15.05 -7.75 9.15
CA SER A 54 -14.71 -8.00 10.55
C SER A 54 -14.19 -9.42 10.80
N GLN A 55 -14.64 -10.41 10.02
CA GLN A 55 -14.18 -11.80 10.11
C GLN A 55 -12.88 -12.06 9.34
N PHE A 56 -12.65 -11.34 8.24
CA PHE A 56 -11.53 -11.60 7.32
C PHE A 56 -10.37 -10.59 7.44
N ARG A 57 -10.56 -9.40 8.03
CA ARG A 57 -9.47 -8.44 8.22
C ARG A 57 -8.91 -8.50 9.64
N LYS A 58 -7.80 -9.22 9.80
CA LYS A 58 -6.68 -8.56 10.48
C LYS A 58 -6.41 -7.32 9.62
N GLN A 59 -6.65 -6.11 10.13
CA GLN A 59 -6.30 -4.92 9.37
C GLN A 59 -4.89 -5.10 8.80
N PRO A 60 -4.68 -4.85 7.50
CA PRO A 60 -3.37 -4.99 6.89
C PRO A 60 -2.37 -4.22 7.77
N LEU A 61 -1.30 -4.90 8.21
CA LEU A 61 -0.32 -4.28 9.08
C LEU A 61 0.44 -3.23 8.26
N THR A 62 -0.04 -1.99 8.30
CA THR A 62 0.60 -0.87 7.61
C THR A 62 1.78 -0.33 8.37
N SER A 63 1.97 -0.72 9.64
CA SER A 63 3.17 -0.37 10.38
C SER A 63 3.55 -1.41 11.41
N LYS A 64 4.86 -1.54 11.63
CA LYS A 64 5.42 -2.36 12.69
C LYS A 64 6.73 -1.77 13.19
N LYS A 65 6.79 -1.52 14.49
CA LYS A 65 8.00 -1.12 15.20
C LYS A 65 8.52 -2.25 16.06
N GLY A 66 9.80 -2.21 16.38
CA GLY A 66 10.39 -3.12 17.34
C GLY A 66 11.73 -2.62 17.85
N LYS A 67 12.11 -3.13 19.01
CA LYS A 67 13.38 -2.86 19.66
C LYS A 67 13.90 -4.15 20.26
N LYS A 68 15.21 -4.38 20.17
CA LYS A 68 15.89 -5.50 20.83
C LYS A 68 17.33 -5.14 21.14
N GLY A 69 17.64 -5.02 22.43
CA GLY A 69 18.93 -4.48 22.85
C GLY A 69 19.10 -3.06 22.32
N GLU A 70 20.21 -2.82 21.63
CA GLU A 70 20.51 -1.54 20.96
C GLU A 70 19.88 -1.42 19.57
N ALA A 71 19.31 -2.48 19.00
CA ALA A 71 18.68 -2.44 17.69
C ALA A 71 17.24 -1.90 17.77
N GLU A 72 16.91 -0.95 16.92
CA GLU A 72 15.56 -0.41 16.73
C GLU A 72 15.20 -0.43 15.25
N TRP A 73 13.94 -0.74 14.96
CA TRP A 73 13.40 -0.71 13.60
C TRP A 73 11.98 -0.15 13.56
N ASP A 74 11.70 0.60 12.51
CA ASP A 74 10.39 1.17 12.21
C ASP A 74 10.05 0.91 10.75
N ILE A 75 9.01 0.11 10.53
CA ILE A 75 8.50 -0.25 9.20
C ILE A 75 7.14 0.39 9.05
N ARG A 76 6.95 1.18 8.01
CA ARG A 76 5.69 1.89 7.74
C ARG A 76 5.37 1.85 6.25
N LEU A 77 4.12 1.59 5.93
CA LEU A 77 3.57 1.66 4.58
C LEU A 77 2.70 2.91 4.47
N ASP A 78 3.07 3.80 3.55
CA ASP A 78 2.20 4.87 3.08
C ASP A 78 1.39 4.33 1.89
N GLU A 79 0.13 3.99 2.16
CA GLU A 79 -0.77 3.44 1.16
C GLU A 79 -1.10 4.44 0.04
N LYS A 80 -1.11 5.75 0.35
CA LYS A 80 -1.41 6.81 -0.62
C LYS A 80 -0.30 6.93 -1.65
N LYS A 81 0.95 6.93 -1.18
CA LYS A 81 2.14 6.95 -2.04
C LYS A 81 2.52 5.57 -2.59
N ASN A 82 1.92 4.49 -2.07
CA ASN A 82 2.36 3.10 -2.30
C ASN A 82 3.85 2.93 -1.98
N ARG A 83 4.28 3.42 -0.81
CA ARG A 83 5.69 3.52 -0.43
C ARG A 83 5.95 2.92 0.93
N LEU A 84 6.94 2.02 0.99
CA LEU A 84 7.41 1.41 2.20
C LEU A 84 8.61 2.18 2.76
N TYR A 85 8.57 2.50 4.05
CA TYR A 85 9.68 3.04 4.80
C TYR A 85 10.21 1.95 5.72
N PHE A 86 11.50 1.65 5.62
CA PHE A 86 12.18 0.68 6.46
C PHE A 86 13.38 1.34 7.14
N ILE A 87 13.17 1.76 8.38
CA ILE A 87 14.16 2.51 9.16
C ILE A 87 14.83 1.55 10.13
N LEU A 88 16.17 1.55 10.13
CA LEU A 88 17.01 0.69 10.96
C LEU A 88 18.00 1.57 11.72
N SER A 89 18.13 1.33 13.04
CA SER A 89 19.05 2.11 13.87
C SER A 89 19.66 1.27 15.00
N GLY A 90 20.86 1.67 15.43
CA GLY A 90 21.63 1.03 16.48
C GLY A 90 22.36 -0.24 16.03
N LYS A 91 22.65 -1.15 16.98
CA LYS A 91 23.48 -2.33 16.72
C LYS A 91 22.67 -3.61 16.58
N PHE A 92 22.70 -4.20 15.39
CA PHE A 92 21.94 -5.42 15.09
C PHE A 92 22.73 -6.70 15.35
N ASP A 93 22.09 -7.64 16.04
CA ASP A 93 22.53 -9.02 16.18
C ASP A 93 21.67 -9.94 15.31
N HIS A 94 22.02 -11.23 15.25
CA HIS A 94 21.26 -12.20 14.46
C HIS A 94 19.76 -12.26 14.80
N ARG A 95 19.40 -12.08 16.07
CA ARG A 95 18.01 -12.17 16.53
C ARG A 95 17.24 -10.90 16.17
N SER A 96 17.82 -9.72 16.34
CA SER A 96 17.18 -8.45 15.94
C SER A 96 17.06 -8.34 14.44
N GLY A 97 18.07 -8.78 13.67
CA GLY A 97 18.01 -8.88 12.22
C GLY A 97 16.85 -9.75 11.75
N LYS A 98 16.73 -10.97 12.30
CA LYS A 98 15.61 -11.89 12.01
C LYS A 98 14.25 -11.26 12.36
N SER A 99 14.14 -10.62 13.52
CA SER A 99 12.90 -9.99 13.97
C SER A 99 12.48 -8.83 13.06
N ALA A 100 13.42 -7.96 12.67
CA ALA A 100 13.14 -6.84 11.77
C ALA A 100 12.67 -7.34 10.39
N THR A 101 13.33 -8.36 9.82
CA THR A 101 12.92 -8.89 8.52
C THR A 101 11.58 -9.64 8.56
N ASN A 102 11.28 -10.32 9.67
CA ASN A 102 9.96 -10.93 9.85
C ASN A 102 8.86 -9.86 9.96
N HIS A 103 9.11 -8.79 10.71
CA HIS A 103 8.17 -7.66 10.80
C HIS A 103 7.97 -7.00 9.43
N LEU A 104 9.04 -6.91 8.62
CA LEU A 104 8.95 -6.40 7.26
C LEU A 104 8.05 -7.28 6.40
N SER A 105 8.21 -8.60 6.43
CA SER A 105 7.36 -9.53 5.68
C SER A 105 5.88 -9.39 6.05
N MET A 106 5.55 -9.17 7.33
CA MET A 106 4.16 -8.95 7.75
C MET A 106 3.55 -7.67 7.15
N VAL A 107 4.36 -6.62 6.97
CA VAL A 107 3.89 -5.37 6.35
C VAL A 107 3.79 -5.52 4.83
N LEU A 108 4.70 -6.29 4.22
CA LEU A 108 4.70 -6.54 2.77
C LEU A 108 3.47 -7.29 2.28
N GLU A 109 2.80 -8.09 3.11
CA GLU A 109 1.53 -8.74 2.73
C GLU A 109 0.43 -7.72 2.38
N SER A 110 0.59 -6.47 2.81
CA SER A 110 -0.38 -5.38 2.64
C SER A 110 -0.05 -4.45 1.46
N ILE A 111 1.11 -4.62 0.82
CA ILE A 111 1.59 -3.70 -0.20
C ILE A 111 1.04 -4.05 -1.59
N ARG A 112 0.76 -3.04 -2.40
CA ARG A 112 0.41 -3.23 -3.81
C ARG A 112 1.70 -3.42 -4.62
N LYS A 113 1.61 -4.06 -5.79
CA LYS A 113 2.74 -4.16 -6.74
C LYS A 113 3.23 -2.77 -7.18
N ASP A 114 4.43 -2.74 -7.77
CA ASP A 114 5.08 -1.53 -8.30
C ASP A 114 5.25 -0.44 -7.23
N PHE A 115 5.58 -0.85 -6.00
CA PHE A 115 5.78 0.02 -4.87
C PHE A 115 7.23 0.53 -4.80
N ASP A 116 7.40 1.67 -4.13
CA ASP A 116 8.72 2.19 -3.83
C ASP A 116 9.14 1.83 -2.40
N VAL A 117 10.45 1.75 -2.15
CA VAL A 117 11.02 1.52 -0.82
C VAL A 117 12.01 2.61 -0.48
N ILE A 118 11.90 3.17 0.73
CA ILE A 118 12.93 3.99 1.36
C ILE A 118 13.51 3.19 2.51
N ILE A 119 14.81 2.90 2.44
CA ILE A 119 15.55 2.21 3.50
C ILE A 119 16.44 3.24 4.18
N ASP A 120 16.19 3.54 5.45
CA ASP A 120 17.03 4.45 6.22
C ASP A 120 17.95 3.65 7.15
N ILE A 121 19.24 3.79 6.90
CA ILE A 121 20.32 3.15 7.66
C ILE A 121 21.30 4.17 8.23
N THR A 122 20.90 5.45 8.29
CA THR A 122 21.75 6.56 8.75
C THR A 122 22.32 6.30 10.14
N ASN A 123 21.50 5.74 11.04
CA ASN A 123 21.86 5.47 12.42
C ASN A 123 22.20 3.99 12.68
N LEU A 124 22.41 3.20 11.63
CA LEU A 124 22.74 1.78 11.75
C LEU A 124 24.24 1.63 12.03
N SER A 125 24.60 0.87 13.06
CA SER A 125 26.00 0.59 13.37
C SER A 125 26.66 -0.13 12.19
N PRO A 126 27.89 0.26 11.78
CA PRO A 126 28.58 -0.39 10.66
C PRO A 126 29.05 -1.81 10.99
N ASP A 127 29.17 -2.16 12.28
CA ASP A 127 29.65 -3.47 12.76
C ASP A 127 28.56 -4.56 12.67
N VAL A 128 28.03 -4.78 11.48
CA VAL A 128 26.97 -5.74 11.23
C VAL A 128 27.56 -7.13 10.97
N SER A 129 27.14 -8.12 11.76
CA SER A 129 27.60 -9.50 11.55
C SER A 129 27.09 -10.10 10.23
N ASN A 130 27.83 -11.05 9.65
CA ASN A 130 27.42 -11.82 8.47
C ASN A 130 26.03 -12.47 8.60
N ARG A 131 25.64 -12.85 9.82
CA ARG A 131 24.31 -13.42 10.10
C ARG A 131 23.18 -12.42 9.96
N VAL A 132 23.43 -11.13 10.21
CA VAL A 132 22.46 -10.06 10.00
C VAL A 132 22.41 -9.70 8.52
N HIS A 133 23.58 -9.59 7.88
CA HIS A 133 23.68 -9.43 6.43
C HIS A 133 22.87 -10.46 5.66
N PHE A 134 22.90 -11.73 6.07
CA PHE A 134 22.06 -12.78 5.50
C PHE A 134 20.56 -12.45 5.55
N HIS A 135 20.05 -11.97 6.69
CA HIS A 135 18.64 -11.60 6.82
C HIS A 135 18.29 -10.38 5.97
N LEU A 136 19.15 -9.36 5.96
CA LEU A 136 18.95 -8.15 5.14
C LEU A 136 18.95 -8.49 3.63
N ARG A 137 19.87 -9.35 3.17
CA ARG A 137 19.85 -9.85 1.78
C ARG A 137 18.55 -10.59 1.47
N LYS A 138 18.09 -11.46 2.39
CA LYS A 138 16.82 -12.17 2.23
C LYS A 138 15.64 -11.20 2.12
N ALA A 139 15.63 -10.13 2.93
CA ALA A 139 14.62 -9.09 2.83
C ALA A 139 14.65 -8.38 1.47
N MET A 140 15.83 -8.00 0.97
CA MET A 140 15.99 -7.39 -0.35
C MET A 140 15.50 -8.31 -1.47
N TYR A 141 15.84 -9.59 -1.41
CA TYR A 141 15.34 -10.59 -2.36
C TYR A 141 13.81 -10.68 -2.34
N ASN A 142 13.21 -10.72 -1.14
CA ASN A 142 11.76 -10.73 -1.01
C ASN A 142 11.10 -9.47 -1.61
N LEU A 143 11.69 -8.28 -1.38
CA LEU A 143 11.21 -7.03 -1.98
C LEU A 143 11.23 -7.09 -3.52
N GLN A 144 12.30 -7.67 -4.09
CA GLN A 144 12.41 -7.88 -5.53
C GLN A 144 11.32 -8.81 -6.07
N GLN A 145 11.10 -9.96 -5.42
CA GLN A 145 10.04 -10.91 -5.83
C GLN A 145 8.63 -10.31 -5.73
N MET A 146 8.44 -9.36 -4.82
CA MET A 146 7.16 -8.64 -4.66
C MET A 146 6.94 -7.52 -5.69
N GLY A 147 7.91 -7.25 -6.57
CA GLY A 147 7.78 -6.24 -7.61
C GLY A 147 8.03 -4.81 -7.12
N VAL A 148 9.06 -4.62 -6.28
CA VAL A 148 9.55 -3.28 -5.97
C VAL A 148 10.01 -2.58 -7.25
N LYS A 149 9.58 -1.33 -7.44
CA LYS A 149 9.93 -0.51 -8.60
C LYS A 149 11.25 0.23 -8.39
N SER A 150 11.34 0.94 -7.27
CA SER A 150 12.47 1.81 -6.93
C SER A 150 12.81 1.69 -5.45
N VAL A 151 14.10 1.74 -5.14
CA VAL A 151 14.64 1.70 -3.78
C VAL A 151 15.52 2.92 -3.58
N VAL A 152 15.25 3.72 -2.56
CA VAL A 152 16.15 4.79 -2.12
C VAL A 152 16.75 4.43 -0.77
N ARG A 153 18.07 4.56 -0.67
CA ARG A 153 18.80 4.34 0.56
C ARG A 153 19.15 5.68 1.18
N VAL A 154 18.77 5.87 2.43
CA VAL A 154 19.18 7.02 3.23
C VAL A 154 20.39 6.61 4.06
N VAL A 155 21.51 7.28 3.80
CA VAL A 155 22.80 7.00 4.42
C VAL A 155 23.38 8.30 4.96
N ASP A 156 24.15 8.21 6.05
CA ASP A 156 25.01 9.32 6.46
C ASP A 156 26.17 9.42 5.46
N PRO A 157 26.43 10.58 4.82
CA PRO A 157 27.59 10.79 3.95
C PRO A 157 28.94 10.43 4.59
N LYS A 158 29.01 10.42 5.92
CA LYS A 158 30.22 10.11 6.70
C LYS A 158 30.30 8.63 7.10
N ALA A 159 29.22 7.87 6.97
CA ALA A 159 29.21 6.44 7.30
C ALA A 159 29.56 5.61 6.07
N ASN A 160 30.32 4.53 6.28
CA ASN A 160 30.62 3.58 5.22
C ASN A 160 29.35 2.74 4.95
N PRO A 161 28.75 2.80 3.75
CA PRO A 161 27.50 2.12 3.47
C PRO A 161 27.66 0.60 3.64
N LEU A 162 26.65 -0.04 4.22
CA LEU A 162 26.62 -1.49 4.32
C LEU A 162 26.56 -2.09 2.91
N SER A 163 27.62 -2.80 2.52
CA SER A 163 27.80 -3.41 1.20
C SER A 163 26.64 -4.32 0.74
N VAL A 164 25.87 -4.87 1.69
CA VAL A 164 24.68 -5.68 1.38
C VAL A 164 23.58 -4.92 0.65
N PHE A 165 23.50 -3.60 0.85
CA PHE A 165 22.57 -2.78 0.10
C PHE A 165 23.18 -2.24 -1.21
N GLU A 166 24.49 -2.40 -1.39
CA GLU A 166 25.25 -2.01 -2.57
C GLU A 166 25.45 -3.13 -3.58
N GLU A 167 25.09 -4.37 -3.25
CA GLU A 167 25.20 -5.50 -4.16
C GLU A 167 24.41 -5.21 -5.44
N ARG A 168 25.13 -4.68 -6.45
CA ARG A 168 24.72 -4.54 -7.84
C ARG A 168 24.93 -5.88 -8.53
N GLY A 169 24.16 -6.89 -8.13
CA GLY A 169 24.05 -8.11 -8.92
C GLY A 169 23.53 -7.77 -10.31
N LYS A 170 23.94 -8.54 -11.32
CA LYS A 170 23.43 -8.44 -12.70
C LYS A 170 21.91 -8.68 -12.83
N ASP A 171 21.27 -9.12 -11.76
CA ASP A 171 19.87 -9.56 -11.71
C ASP A 171 18.92 -8.61 -10.96
N ILE A 172 19.35 -7.38 -10.64
CA ILE A 172 18.47 -6.42 -9.95
C ILE A 172 17.55 -5.73 -10.95
N THR A 173 16.25 -5.96 -10.80
CA THR A 173 15.21 -5.43 -11.70
C THR A 173 14.68 -4.06 -11.30
N PHE A 174 15.05 -3.55 -10.12
CA PHE A 174 14.56 -2.27 -9.58
C PHE A 174 15.61 -1.16 -9.68
N LYS A 175 15.14 0.09 -9.73
CA LYS A 175 16.04 1.26 -9.72
C LYS A 175 16.53 1.54 -8.31
N SER A 176 17.82 1.84 -8.15
CA SER A 176 18.42 2.12 -6.85
C SER A 176 18.99 3.53 -6.81
N PHE A 177 18.61 4.29 -5.78
CA PHE A 177 19.09 5.65 -5.53
C PHE A 177 19.66 5.75 -4.11
N THR A 178 20.38 6.85 -3.85
CA THR A 178 20.91 7.19 -2.53
C THR A 178 20.50 8.62 -2.20
N ALA A 179 20.15 8.88 -0.95
CA ALA A 179 19.76 10.19 -0.43
C ALA A 179 20.39 10.43 0.95
N ASN A 180 20.46 11.70 1.35
CA ASN A 180 21.08 12.09 2.63
C ASN A 180 20.05 12.29 3.75
N SER A 181 18.76 12.27 3.41
CA SER A 181 17.66 12.38 4.36
C SER A 181 16.41 11.65 3.84
N LEU A 182 15.49 11.32 4.74
CA LEU A 182 14.18 10.78 4.37
C LEU A 182 13.41 11.73 3.44
N ARG A 183 13.53 13.05 3.66
CA ARG A 183 12.89 14.06 2.82
C ARG A 183 13.45 14.05 1.41
N ASP A 184 14.77 13.97 1.26
CA ASP A 184 15.41 13.91 -0.05
C ASP A 184 15.07 12.60 -0.77
N ALA A 185 14.94 11.50 -0.04
CA ALA A 185 14.49 10.23 -0.59
C ALA A 185 13.05 10.30 -1.12
N ASP A 186 12.15 10.92 -0.36
CA ASP A 186 10.78 11.19 -0.81
C ASP A 186 10.77 12.01 -2.10
N LEU A 187 11.51 13.12 -2.11
CA LEU A 187 11.61 13.99 -3.29
C LEU A 187 12.21 13.27 -4.50
N THR A 188 13.18 12.39 -4.27
CA THR A 188 13.83 11.61 -5.35
C THR A 188 12.80 10.74 -6.07
N LEU A 189 11.98 10.01 -5.30
CA LEU A 189 10.94 9.14 -5.86
C LEU A 189 9.76 9.94 -6.42
N ASP A 190 9.36 11.04 -5.78
CA ASP A 190 8.24 11.88 -6.24
C ASP A 190 8.57 12.59 -7.58
N ASN A 191 9.85 12.81 -7.87
CA ASN A 191 10.36 13.39 -9.13
C ASN A 191 10.84 12.34 -10.15
N GLU A 192 10.83 11.06 -9.78
CA GLU A 192 11.24 9.97 -10.66
C GLU A 192 10.31 9.91 -11.89
N GLY A 193 10.88 10.11 -13.09
CA GLY A 193 10.13 10.16 -14.35
C GLY A 193 9.55 11.53 -14.73
N LYS A 194 9.60 12.55 -13.86
CA LYS A 194 9.21 13.93 -14.20
C LYS A 194 10.41 14.78 -14.66
N PHE A 195 11.54 14.67 -13.98
CA PHE A 195 12.76 15.46 -14.27
C PHE A 195 14.03 14.62 -14.32
N LEU A 196 14.03 13.45 -13.68
CA LEU A 196 15.12 12.49 -13.74
C LEU A 196 14.85 11.50 -14.89
N LYS A 197 15.28 11.86 -16.11
CA LYS A 197 15.48 10.88 -17.18
C LYS A 197 16.76 10.12 -16.83
N VAL A 198 16.63 8.82 -16.60
CA VAL A 198 17.76 7.88 -16.54
C VAL A 198 18.20 7.58 -17.96
#